data_AF-A1RW05-F1
#
_entry.id   AF-A1RW05-F1
#
_cell.length_a   1.000
_cell.length_b   1.000
_cell.length_c   1.000
_cell.angle_alpha   90.00
_cell.angle_beta   90.00
_cell.angle_gamma   90.00
#
_symmetry.space_group_name_H-M   'P 1'
#
loop_
_entity.id
_entity.type
_entity.pdbx_description
1 polymer ?
#
loop_
_entity_poly.entity_id
_entity_poly.type
_entity_poly.pdbx_seq_one_letter_code
_entity_poly.pdbx_strand_id
1 'polypeptide(L)'
;MKLTRRVAAIDGDRCVKCNLCVRACPTSALRPPRVLYSRCTGCGLCTYTCPRGAIKMATRLSLAAYVFIVAVALAGVALAGLAVLTPYFYPSNHPTINFTTNITIPTFIPANVTMPTGEEAAGAGSGFG
;
A
#
# COMPACT_ATOMS: atom_id res chain seq x y z
N MET A 1 -0.66 -15.01 8.64
CA MET A 1 -1.32 -15.56 7.42
C MET A 1 -1.04 -14.59 6.26
N LYS A 2 -0.31 -14.99 5.21
CA LYS A 2 0.01 -14.07 4.10
C LYS A 2 -1.23 -13.91 3.20
N LEU A 3 -1.80 -12.70 3.16
CA LEU A 3 -3.01 -12.39 2.37
C LEU A 3 -2.75 -12.39 0.86
N THR A 4 -1.49 -12.17 0.46
CA THR A 4 -1.03 -12.09 -0.93
C THR A 4 0.27 -12.88 -1.14
N ARG A 5 0.46 -13.39 -2.36
CA ARG A 5 1.71 -14.06 -2.80
C ARG A 5 2.11 -13.55 -4.19
N ARG A 6 3.39 -13.22 -4.37
CA ARG A 6 3.95 -12.91 -5.69
C ARG A 6 4.21 -14.19 -6.48
N VAL A 7 3.78 -14.21 -7.73
CA VAL A 7 3.98 -15.33 -8.67
C VAL A 7 4.34 -14.80 -10.05
N ALA A 8 5.10 -15.56 -10.81
CA ALA A 8 5.37 -15.23 -12.21
C ALA A 8 4.14 -15.54 -13.09
N ALA A 9 3.90 -14.69 -14.07
CA ALA A 9 2.95 -14.87 -15.15
C ALA A 9 3.68 -14.76 -16.50
N ILE A 10 3.43 -15.71 -17.39
CA ILE A 10 4.06 -15.75 -18.71
C ILE A 10 3.01 -15.29 -19.73
N ASP A 11 3.39 -14.32 -20.53
CA ASP A 11 2.64 -13.84 -21.68
C ASP A 11 2.87 -14.80 -22.86
N GLY A 12 1.81 -15.48 -23.30
CA GLY A 12 1.88 -16.50 -24.35
C GLY A 12 2.30 -15.94 -25.70
N ASP A 13 1.91 -14.70 -26.00
CA ASP A 13 2.12 -14.08 -27.32
C ASP A 13 3.56 -13.65 -27.53
N ARG A 14 4.24 -13.27 -26.44
CA ARG A 14 5.66 -12.87 -26.47
C ARG A 14 6.61 -14.04 -26.20
N CYS A 15 6.12 -15.17 -25.71
CA CYS A 15 6.95 -16.32 -25.32
C CYS A 15 7.33 -17.19 -26.53
N VAL A 16 8.61 -17.20 -26.89
CA VAL A 16 9.17 -18.07 -27.95
C VAL A 16 9.62 -19.45 -27.46
N LYS A 17 9.29 -19.84 -26.22
CA LYS A 17 9.63 -21.14 -25.62
C LYS A 17 11.14 -21.49 -25.65
N CYS A 18 12.02 -20.49 -25.50
CA CYS A 18 13.47 -20.70 -25.45
C CYS A 18 13.99 -21.45 -24.20
N ASN A 19 13.13 -21.69 -23.20
CA ASN A 19 13.43 -22.45 -21.97
C ASN A 19 14.53 -21.89 -21.05
N LEU A 20 15.07 -20.68 -21.29
CA LEU A 20 16.03 -20.02 -20.39
C LEU A 20 15.47 -19.84 -18.97
N CYS A 21 14.20 -19.46 -18.87
CA CYS A 21 13.52 -19.25 -17.59
C CYS A 21 13.36 -20.54 -16.75
N VAL A 22 13.36 -21.72 -17.40
CA VAL A 22 13.30 -23.02 -16.71
C VAL A 22 14.65 -23.31 -16.04
N ARG A 23 15.76 -23.02 -16.73
CA ARG A 23 17.13 -23.19 -16.20
C ARG A 23 17.45 -22.22 -15.07
N ALA A 24 16.94 -20.99 -15.17
CA ALA A 24 17.13 -19.97 -14.14
C ALA A 24 16.29 -20.20 -12.87
N CYS A 25 15.29 -21.10 -12.92
CA CYS A 25 14.36 -21.29 -11.82
C CYS A 25 14.89 -22.34 -10.81
N PRO A 26 15.24 -21.94 -9.58
CA PRO A 26 15.79 -22.86 -8.58
C PRO A 26 14.80 -23.93 -8.12
N THR A 27 13.49 -23.66 -8.23
CA THR A 27 12.42 -24.60 -7.83
C THR A 27 11.77 -25.30 -9.01
N SER A 28 12.30 -25.12 -10.23
CA SER A 28 11.76 -25.66 -11.48
C SER A 28 10.25 -25.47 -11.62
N ALA A 29 9.76 -24.28 -11.27
CA ALA A 29 8.33 -23.95 -11.23
C ALA A 29 7.75 -23.53 -12.58
N LEU A 30 8.57 -23.33 -13.62
CA LEU A 30 8.13 -22.82 -14.92
C LEU A 30 8.05 -23.94 -15.95
N ARG A 31 6.94 -24.00 -16.71
CA ARG A 31 6.74 -24.86 -17.89
C ARG A 31 6.06 -24.04 -19.00
N PRO A 32 6.80 -23.23 -19.76
CA PRO A 32 6.22 -22.23 -20.67
C PRO A 32 5.19 -22.84 -21.63
N PRO A 33 4.00 -22.21 -21.81
CA PRO A 33 3.59 -20.92 -21.23
C PRO A 33 2.96 -21.02 -19.83
N ARG A 34 2.94 -22.19 -19.19
CA ARG A 34 2.33 -22.40 -17.86
C ARG A 34 3.33 -22.19 -16.72
N VAL A 35 2.81 -21.79 -15.56
CA VAL A 35 3.58 -21.63 -14.31
C VAL A 35 2.93 -22.46 -13.20
N LEU A 36 3.74 -23.23 -12.48
CA LEU A 36 3.30 -24.04 -11.36
C LEU A 36 3.36 -23.22 -10.07
N TYR A 37 2.21 -22.65 -9.69
CA TYR A 37 2.12 -21.72 -8.55
C TYR A 37 2.51 -22.33 -7.20
N SER A 38 2.35 -23.65 -7.03
CA SER A 38 2.75 -24.35 -5.82
C SER A 38 4.26 -24.28 -5.56
N ARG A 39 5.07 -24.33 -6.62
CA ARG A 39 6.55 -24.28 -6.54
C ARG A 39 7.14 -22.88 -6.74
N CYS A 40 6.37 -21.95 -7.29
CA CYS A 40 6.85 -20.59 -7.54
C CYS A 40 7.02 -19.82 -6.23
N THR A 41 8.27 -19.53 -5.84
CA THR A 41 8.58 -18.74 -4.64
C THR A 41 8.41 -17.23 -4.86
N GLY A 42 8.29 -16.80 -6.12
CA GLY A 42 8.16 -15.40 -6.49
C GLY A 42 9.48 -14.63 -6.48
N CYS A 43 10.62 -15.32 -6.61
CA CYS A 43 11.96 -14.73 -6.57
C CYS A 43 12.29 -13.78 -7.73
N GLY A 44 11.62 -13.90 -8.87
CA GLY A 44 11.80 -12.97 -10.00
C GLY A 44 12.97 -13.26 -10.95
N LEU A 45 13.83 -14.24 -10.69
CA LEU A 45 14.97 -14.56 -11.60
C LEU A 45 14.55 -14.83 -13.06
N CYS A 46 13.36 -15.40 -13.25
CA CYS A 46 12.81 -15.65 -14.57
C CYS A 46 12.50 -14.39 -15.39
N THR A 47 12.21 -13.24 -14.76
CA THR A 47 11.97 -11.99 -15.51
C THR A 47 13.28 -11.42 -16.05
N TYR A 48 14.36 -11.51 -15.27
CA TYR A 48 15.68 -11.03 -15.67
C TYR A 48 16.30 -11.86 -16.80
N THR A 49 16.11 -13.17 -16.75
CA THR A 49 16.67 -14.09 -17.76
C THR A 49 15.87 -14.17 -19.06
N CYS A 50 14.71 -13.52 -19.15
CA CYS A 50 13.87 -13.57 -20.33
C CYS A 50 14.28 -12.47 -21.34
N PRO A 51 14.91 -12.81 -22.49
CA PRO A 51 15.36 -11.80 -23.46
C PRO A 51 14.19 -11.09 -24.17
N ARG A 52 13.00 -11.69 -24.18
CA ARG A 52 11.78 -11.10 -24.77
C ARG A 52 10.95 -10.29 -23.78
N GLY A 53 11.32 -10.28 -22.49
CA GLY A 53 10.51 -9.65 -21.45
C GLY A 53 9.08 -10.22 -21.33
N ALA A 54 8.88 -11.48 -21.74
CA ALA A 54 7.56 -12.13 -21.78
C ALA A 54 7.03 -12.51 -20.38
N ILE A 55 7.86 -12.41 -19.34
CA ILE A 55 7.52 -12.82 -17.98
C ILE A 55 7.32 -11.59 -17.12
N LYS A 56 6.17 -11.50 -16.43
CA LYS A 56 5.85 -10.44 -15.48
C LYS A 56 5.57 -11.03 -14.10
N MET A 57 5.82 -10.25 -13.05
CA MET A 57 5.47 -10.62 -11.68
C MET A 57 4.06 -10.11 -11.34
N ALA A 58 3.18 -11.03 -10.96
CA ALA A 58 1.82 -10.72 -10.56
C ALA A 58 1.61 -11.06 -9.08
N THR A 59 0.84 -10.24 -8.39
CA THR A 59 0.43 -10.52 -7.01
C THR A 59 -0.89 -11.28 -7.05
N ARG A 60 -0.93 -12.50 -6.51
CA ARG A 60 -2.16 -13.25 -6.31
C ARG A 60 -2.74 -12.93 -4.94
N LEU A 61 -4.00 -12.49 -4.95
CA LEU A 61 -4.81 -12.35 -3.74
C LEU A 61 -5.36 -13.73 -3.36
N SER A 62 -5.27 -14.09 -2.09
CA SER A 62 -5.93 -15.30 -1.60
C SER A 62 -7.44 -15.15 -1.62
N LEU A 63 -8.17 -16.25 -1.82
CA LEU A 63 -9.64 -16.22 -1.82
C LEU A 63 -10.17 -15.72 -0.47
N ALA A 64 -9.53 -16.13 0.63
CA ALA A 64 -9.86 -15.64 1.97
C ALA A 64 -9.68 -14.12 2.11
N ALA A 65 -8.61 -13.55 1.54
CA ALA A 65 -8.41 -12.10 1.54
C ALA A 65 -9.49 -11.39 0.70
N TYR A 66 -9.86 -11.95 -0.46
CA TYR A 66 -10.92 -11.38 -1.29
C TYR A 66 -12.27 -11.41 -0.57
N VAL A 67 -12.65 -12.55 0.01
CA VAL A 67 -13.90 -12.69 0.78
C VAL A 67 -13.92 -11.74 1.97
N PHE A 68 -12.80 -11.61 2.69
CA PHE A 68 -12.69 -10.68 3.81
C PHE A 68 -12.86 -9.23 3.36
N ILE A 69 -12.19 -8.81 2.28
CA ILE A 69 -12.31 -7.44 1.74
C ILE A 69 -13.74 -7.17 1.27
N VAL A 70 -14.37 -8.12 0.56
CA VAL A 70 -15.75 -7.98 0.08
C VAL A 70 -16.73 -7.95 1.25
N ALA A 71 -16.54 -8.79 2.27
CA ALA A 71 -17.39 -8.80 3.46
C ALA A 71 -17.30 -7.48 4.24
N VAL A 72 -16.09 -6.96 4.44
CA VAL A 72 -15.88 -5.65 5.09
C VAL A 72 -16.44 -4.51 4.24
N ALA A 73 -16.27 -4.55 2.91
CA ALA A 73 -16.84 -3.56 2.01
C ALA A 73 -18.38 -3.57 2.04
N LEU A 74 -19.00 -4.75 1.98
CA LEU A 74 -20.46 -4.91 2.06
C LEU A 74 -20.99 -4.50 3.44
N ALA A 75 -20.31 -4.87 4.53
CA ALA A 75 -20.66 -4.43 5.88
C ALA A 75 -20.48 -2.92 6.06
N GLY A 76 -19.42 -2.35 5.50
CA GLY A 76 -19.16 -0.91 5.50
C GLY A 76 -20.21 -0.14 4.70
N VAL A 77 -20.64 -0.65 3.54
CA VAL A 77 -21.75 -0.08 2.77
C VAL A 77 -23.08 -0.18 3.54
N ALA A 78 -23.33 -1.28 4.27
CA ALA A 78 -24.51 -1.40 5.12
C ALA A 78 -24.50 -0.42 6.31
N LEU A 79 -23.35 -0.25 6.98
CA LEU A 79 -23.17 0.70 8.09
C LEU A 79 -23.24 2.16 7.61
N ALA A 80 -22.63 2.48 6.46
CA ALA A 80 -22.73 3.80 5.85
C ALA A 80 -24.16 4.09 5.36
N GLY A 81 -24.86 3.09 4.81
CA GLY A 81 -26.27 3.21 4.42
C GLY A 81 -27.19 3.53 5.61
N LEU A 82 -26.94 2.92 6.78
CA LEU A 82 -27.61 3.29 8.03
C LEU A 82 -27.29 4.72 8.48
N ALA A 83 -26.05 5.18 8.31
CA ALA A 83 -25.66 6.55 8.64
C ALA A 83 -26.34 7.61 7.73
N VAL A 84 -26.60 7.30 6.46
CA VAL A 84 -27.29 8.21 5.52
C VAL A 84 -28.80 8.29 5.80
N LEU A 85 -29.39 7.25 6.41
CA LEU A 85 -30.79 7.25 6.84
C LEU A 85 -31.03 7.90 8.21
N THR A 86 -29.98 8.20 8.97
CA THR A 86 -30.07 8.92 10.24
C THR A 86 -29.34 10.27 10.17
N PRO A 87 -29.99 11.36 9.73
CA PRO A 87 -29.43 12.69 9.90
C PRO A 87 -29.36 13.16 11.38
N TYR A 88 -29.68 12.32 12.38
CA TYR A 88 -30.19 12.81 13.66
C TYR A 88 -29.44 12.46 14.95
N PHE A 89 -28.36 11.66 14.94
CA PHE A 89 -27.74 11.23 16.22
C PHE A 89 -26.21 11.03 16.18
N TYR A 90 -25.45 12.02 15.69
CA TYR A 90 -24.06 12.21 16.15
C TYR A 90 -24.02 13.46 17.03
N PRO A 91 -24.06 13.33 18.38
CA PRO A 91 -23.80 14.48 19.23
C PRO A 91 -22.37 14.94 18.97
N SER A 92 -22.25 16.11 18.36
CA SER A 92 -21.03 16.86 18.20
C SER A 92 -20.52 17.35 19.57
N ASN A 93 -19.93 16.43 20.34
CA ASN A 93 -19.03 16.78 21.43
C ASN A 93 -17.60 16.57 20.96
N HIS A 94 -17.19 17.36 19.97
CA HIS A 94 -15.76 17.61 19.76
C HIS A 94 -15.36 18.65 20.82
N PRO A 95 -14.50 18.32 21.79
CA PRO A 95 -13.90 19.34 22.64
C PRO A 95 -13.08 20.25 21.73
N THR A 96 -13.48 21.51 21.61
CA THR A 96 -12.64 22.55 21.02
C THR A 96 -11.38 22.66 21.87
N ILE A 97 -10.26 22.17 21.36
CA ILE A 97 -8.95 22.35 21.98
C ILE A 97 -8.59 23.81 21.77
N ASN A 98 -8.98 24.68 22.70
CA ASN A 98 -8.51 26.05 22.74
C ASN A 98 -7.02 26.04 23.05
N PHE A 99 -6.21 26.15 22.00
CA PHE A 99 -4.77 26.41 22.06
C PHE A 99 -4.45 27.86 22.48
N THR A 100 -5.27 28.47 23.36
CA THR A 100 -4.90 29.73 24.02
C THR A 100 -4.13 29.39 25.29
N THR A 101 -2.83 29.17 25.09
CA THR A 101 -1.76 29.80 25.87
C THR A 101 -1.92 29.80 27.39
N ASN A 102 -1.47 28.74 28.06
CA ASN A 102 -0.51 28.89 29.16
C ASN A 102 0.18 27.55 29.48
N ILE A 103 0.99 27.05 28.55
CA ILE A 103 2.10 26.18 28.96
C ILE A 103 3.26 27.14 29.18
N THR A 104 3.42 27.55 30.43
CA THR A 104 4.63 28.20 30.93
C THR A 104 5.76 27.18 30.82
N ILE A 105 6.37 27.10 29.65
CA ILE A 105 7.69 26.48 29.50
C ILE A 105 8.67 27.59 29.87
N PRO A 106 9.43 27.50 30.97
CA PRO A 106 10.47 28.48 31.25
C PRO A 106 11.65 28.23 30.30
N THR A 107 11.54 28.67 29.06
CA THR A 107 12.68 28.75 28.14
C THR A 107 13.31 30.14 28.25
N PHE A 108 14.36 30.17 29.05
CA PHE A 108 15.40 31.17 29.08
C PHE A 108 15.87 31.52 27.65
N ILE A 109 15.50 32.70 27.10
CA ILE A 109 16.06 33.22 25.84
C ILE A 109 16.19 34.76 25.96
N PRO A 110 17.37 35.35 25.66
CA PRO A 110 17.77 36.70 26.06
C PRO A 110 17.10 37.85 25.27
N ALA A 111 17.05 39.01 25.91
CA ALA A 111 16.17 40.13 25.63
C ALA A 111 16.61 41.11 24.53
N ASN A 112 16.97 40.69 23.31
CA ASN A 112 17.28 41.69 22.27
C ASN A 112 17.14 41.29 20.79
N VAL A 113 15.98 40.83 20.33
CA VAL A 113 15.76 40.73 18.88
C VAL A 113 14.40 41.33 18.49
N THR A 114 14.48 42.44 17.77
CA THR A 114 13.39 43.12 17.09
C THR A 114 12.95 42.35 15.83
N MET A 115 11.61 42.26 15.66
CA MET A 115 10.72 42.16 14.48
C MET A 115 11.40 42.30 13.07
N PRO A 116 10.86 41.76 11.93
CA PRO A 116 9.47 42.04 11.50
C PRO A 116 8.76 41.12 10.46
N THR A 117 7.50 41.50 10.18
CA THR A 117 6.70 41.45 8.94
C THR A 117 6.37 40.13 8.24
N GLY A 118 5.05 39.92 8.08
CA GLY A 118 4.45 39.68 6.76
C GLY A 118 4.43 38.23 6.26
N GLU A 119 3.20 37.77 6.04
CA GLU A 119 2.79 36.73 5.09
C GLU A 119 3.27 35.27 5.21
N GLU A 120 2.33 34.39 4.85
CA GLU A 120 2.52 33.07 4.24
C GLU A 120 3.09 31.94 5.12
N ALA A 121 2.23 31.09 5.67
CA ALA A 121 1.65 29.95 4.96
C ALA A 121 2.70 28.95 4.41
N ALA A 122 3.13 28.03 5.26
CA ALA A 122 3.51 26.65 4.89
C ALA A 122 3.66 25.89 6.21
N GLY A 123 2.99 24.77 6.43
CA GLY A 123 3.25 23.58 5.64
C GLY A 123 4.15 22.67 6.47
N ALA A 124 3.50 21.73 7.15
CA ALA A 124 3.98 20.44 7.64
C ALA A 124 5.49 20.15 7.48
N GLY A 125 6.22 20.15 8.60
CA GLY A 125 7.50 19.48 8.71
C GLY A 125 7.32 17.97 8.88
N SER A 126 7.53 17.21 7.80
CA SER A 126 7.96 15.81 7.88
C SER A 126 9.50 15.80 7.89
N GLY A 127 10.10 15.42 9.03
CA GLY A 127 11.54 15.19 9.11
C GLY A 127 11.95 13.88 8.43
N PHE A 128 13.14 13.87 7.83
CA PHE A 128 14.24 12.91 8.01
C PHE A 128 15.22 13.04 6.82
N GLY A 129 16.45 13.46 7.10
CA GLY A 129 17.57 13.48 6.15
C GLY A 129 18.38 14.76 6.20
#